data_AF-A0A366BVQ5-F1
#
_entry.id   AF-A0A366BVQ5-F1
#
_cell.length_a   1.000
_cell.length_b   1.000
_cell.length_c   1.000
_cell.angle_alpha   90.00
_cell.angle_beta   90.00
_cell.angle_gamma   90.00
#
_symmetry.space_group_name_H-M   'P 1'
#
loop_
_entity.id
_entity.type
_entity.pdbx_description
1 polymer ?
#
loop_
_entity_poly.entity_id
_entity_poly.type
_entity_poly.pdbx_seq_one_letter_code
_entity_poly.pdbx_strand_id
1 'polypeptide(L)' 'MEEFLAEIEAYAAACSKTPQKVLRDAIGAGWGQWGSWKSRESSPTMLTADKLRDYMRDHPAPTPAGDAA' A
#
# COMPACT_ATOMS: atom_id res chain seq x y z
N MET A 1 13.21 0.69 3.67
CA MET A 1 11.93 1.03 4.32
C MET A 1 11.23 2.15 3.56
N GLU A 2 11.93 3.24 3.26
CA GLU A 2 11.39 4.34 2.44
C GLU A 2 10.93 3.90 1.05
N GLU A 3 11.74 3.10 0.35
CA GLU A 3 11.36 2.52 -0.96
C GLU A 3 10.03 1.76 -0.90
N PHE A 4 9.84 0.94 0.14
CA PHE A 4 8.61 0.15 0.30
C PHE A 4 7.39 1.04 0.58
N LEU A 5 7.56 2.10 1.38
CA LEU A 5 6.47 3.06 1.61
C LEU A 5 6.13 3.80 0.32
N ALA A 6 7.13 4.18 -0.48
CA ALA A 6 6.92 4.83 -1.78
C ALA A 6 6.20 3.91 -2.78
N GLU A 7 6.54 2.61 -2.84
CA GLU A 7 5.83 1.61 -3.65
C GLU A 7 4.33 1.57 -3.30
N ILE A 8 4.01 1.55 -2.00
CA ILE A 8 2.64 1.53 -1.52
C ILE A 8 1.92 2.83 -1.84
N GLU A 9 2.57 3.98 -1.68
CA GLU A 9 1.99 5.28 -2.01
C GLU A 9 1.68 5.38 -3.50
N ALA A 10 2.59 4.95 -4.37
CA ALA A 10 2.38 4.92 -5.81
C ALA A 10 1.21 4.01 -6.20
N TYR A 11 1.17 2.79 -5.63
CA TYR A 11 0.08 1.86 -5.88
C TYR A 11 -1.27 2.36 -5.35
N ALA A 12 -1.28 2.94 -4.15
CA ALA A 12 -2.48 3.54 -3.57
C ALA A 12 -2.99 4.69 -4.44
N ALA A 13 -2.10 5.57 -4.90
CA ALA A 13 -2.44 6.65 -5.83
C ALA A 13 -3.01 6.12 -7.14
N ALA A 14 -2.40 5.09 -7.74
CA ALA A 14 -2.90 4.45 -8.96
C ALA A 14 -4.28 3.81 -8.74
N CYS A 15 -4.54 3.26 -7.55
CA CYS A 15 -5.84 2.72 -7.18
C CYS A 15 -6.87 3.78 -6.73
N SER A 16 -6.53 5.07 -6.71
CA SER A 16 -7.34 6.12 -6.07
C SER A 16 -7.73 5.77 -4.62
N LYS A 17 -6.81 5.15 -3.88
CA LYS A 17 -6.96 4.74 -2.48
C LYS A 17 -5.91 5.45 -1.62
N THR A 18 -6.14 5.47 -0.31
CA THR A 18 -5.10 5.85 0.65
C THR A 18 -4.21 4.64 0.96
N PRO A 19 -2.91 4.85 1.26
CA PRO A 19 -2.01 3.76 1.68
C PRO A 19 -2.57 2.97 2.86
N GLN A 20 -3.14 3.67 3.84
CA GLN A 20 -3.84 3.06 4.99
C GLN A 20 -4.97 2.11 4.55
N LYS A 21 -5.70 2.42 3.48
CA LYS A 21 -6.73 1.54 2.94
C LYS A 21 -6.14 0.32 2.23
N VAL A 22 -5.03 0.48 1.50
CA VAL A 22 -4.30 -0.65 0.91
C VAL A 22 -3.81 -1.61 2.00
N LEU A 23 -3.20 -1.07 3.07
CA LEU A 23 -2.79 -1.85 4.24
C LEU A 23 -3.97 -2.61 4.86
N ARG A 24 -5.11 -1.94 5.03
CA ARG A 24 -6.30 -2.60 5.59
C ARG A 24 -6.84 -3.70 4.68
N ASP A 25 -6.90 -3.45 3.37
CA ASP A 25 -7.42 -4.41 2.40
C ASP A 25 -6.47 -5.64 2.28
N ALA A 26 -5.14 -5.44 2.33
CA ALA A 26 -4.14 -6.49 2.14
C ALA A 26 -3.84 -7.33 3.38
N ILE A 27 -3.72 -6.71 4.56
CA ILE A 27 -3.26 -7.37 5.80
C ILE A 27 -4.21 -7.16 6.98
N GLY A 28 -5.34 -6.48 6.79
CA GLY A 28 -6.25 -6.15 7.89
C GLY A 28 -5.65 -5.16 8.89
N ALA A 29 -4.76 -4.27 8.44
CA ALA A 29 -4.07 -3.31 9.30
C ALA A 29 -5.03 -2.44 10.14
N GLY A 30 -4.63 -2.16 11.38
CA GLY A 30 -5.35 -1.28 12.29
C GLY A 30 -5.32 0.19 11.85
N TRP A 31 -6.28 0.97 12.33
CA TRP A 31 -6.39 2.42 12.10
C TRP A 31 -5.16 3.13 12.69
N GLY A 32 -4.28 3.67 11.83
CA GLY A 32 -3.05 4.36 12.23
C GLY A 32 -1.74 3.59 11.98
N GLN A 33 -1.81 2.34 11.56
CA GLN A 33 -0.61 1.53 11.28
C GLN A 33 0.29 2.15 10.20
N TRP A 34 -0.30 2.76 9.15
CA TRP A 34 0.46 3.52 8.15
C TRP A 34 1.18 4.73 8.76
N GLY A 35 0.52 5.44 9.67
CA GLY A 35 1.08 6.57 10.40
C GLY A 35 2.30 6.15 11.22
N SER A 36 2.18 5.05 11.97
CA SER A 36 3.30 4.50 12.75
C SER A 36 4.48 4.08 11.88
N TRP A 37 4.23 3.58 10.66
CA TRP A 37 5.31 3.28 9.71
C TRP A 37 5.97 4.55 9.15
N LYS A 38 5.20 5.59 8.83
CA LYS A 38 5.74 6.91 8.43
C LYS A 38 6.57 7.57 9.54
N SER A 39 6.08 7.52 10.78
CA SER A 39 6.75 8.09 11.95
C SER A 39 7.94 7.25 12.42
N ARG A 40 8.23 6.10 11.78
CA ARG A 40 9.24 5.12 12.19
C ARG A 40 9.03 4.57 13.62
N GLU A 41 7.82 4.71 14.16
CA GLU A 41 7.42 4.15 15.46
C GLU A 41 7.20 2.64 15.38
N SER A 42 6.87 2.13 14.19
CA SER A 42 6.71 0.72 13.92
C SER A 42 7.20 0.38 12.52
N SER A 43 7.62 -0.86 12.30
CA SER A 43 8.13 -1.34 11.03
C SER A 43 7.28 -2.50 10.51
N PRO A 44 7.01 -2.60 9.19
CA PRO A 44 6.43 -3.80 8.63
C PRO A 44 7.36 -4.99 8.86
N THR A 45 6.79 -6.13 9.25
CA THR A 45 7.52 -7.39 9.27
C THR A 45 7.71 -7.91 7.85
N MET A 46 8.69 -8.80 7.64
CA MET A 46 8.91 -9.44 6.33
C MET A 46 7.63 -10.12 5.81
N LEU A 47 6.89 -10.81 6.69
CA LEU A 47 5.61 -11.43 6.35
C LEU A 47 4.57 -10.41 5.88
N THR A 48 4.51 -9.25 6.55
CA THR A 48 3.59 -8.17 6.17
C THR A 48 3.95 -7.58 4.82
N ALA A 49 5.25 -7.37 4.55
CA ALA A 49 5.72 -6.86 3.27
C ALA A 49 5.41 -7.83 2.13
N ASP A 50 5.60 -9.13 2.36
CA ASP A 50 5.32 -10.19 1.40
C ASP A 50 3.83 -10.25 1.03
N LYS A 51 2.94 -10.29 2.04
CA LYS A 51 1.48 -10.25 1.83
C LYS A 51 1.01 -9.01 1.08
N LEU A 52 1.64 -7.86 1.35
CA LEU A 52 1.29 -6.63 0.67
C LEU A 52 1.68 -6.67 -0.82
N ARG A 53 2.86 -7.22 -1.12
CA ARG A 53 3.34 -7.41 -2.50
C ARG A 53 2.50 -8.43 -3.25
N ASP A 54 2.11 -9.53 -2.61
CA ASP A 54 1.18 -10.50 -3.20
C ASP A 54 -0.17 -9.84 -3.48
N TYR A 55 -0.71 -9.09 -2.52
CA TYR A 55 -1.95 -8.33 -2.74
C TYR A 55 -1.83 -7.35 -3.90
N MET A 56 -0.74 -6.58 -4.02
CA MET A 56 -0.51 -5.66 -5.15
C MET A 56 -0.34 -6.39 -6.49
N ARG A 57 0.11 -7.65 -6.48
CA ARG A 57 0.24 -8.51 -7.65
C ARG A 57 -1.11 -9.09 -8.08
N ASP A 58 -1.91 -9.59 -7.12
CA ASP A 58 -3.24 -10.15 -7.35
C ASP A 58 -4.27 -9.07 -7.70
N HIS A 59 -4.08 -7.86 -7.17
CA HIS A 59 -4.87 -6.68 -7.47
C HIS A 59 -4.00 -5.67 -8.21
N PRO A 60 -3.69 -5.86 -9.50
CA PRO A 60 -2.95 -4.85 -10.25
C PRO A 60 -3.72 -3.53 -10.16
N ALA A 61 -3.01 -2.43 -9.88
CA ALA A 61 -3.62 -1.12 -9.90
C ALA A 61 -4.27 -0.94 -11.28
N PRO A 62 -5.54 -0.48 -11.35
CA PRO A 62 -6.13 -0.16 -12.63
C PRO A 62 -5.17 0.83 -13.28
N THR A 63 -4.59 0.46 -14.42
CA THR A 63 -3.81 1.38 -15.25
C THR A 63 -4.62 2.66 -15.27
N PRO A 64 -4.04 3.82 -14.92
CA PRO A 64 -4.78 5.07 -15.08
C PRO A 64 -5.18 5.07 -16.54
N ALA A 65 -6.47 4.90 -16.80
CA ALA A 65 -7.04 5.02 -18.12
C ALA A 65 -6.95 6.50 -18.48
N GLY A 66 -5.72 6.96 -18.76
CA GLY A 66 -5.47 8.08 -19.62
C GLY A 66 -5.73 7.62 -21.03
N ASP A 67 -7.01 7.39 -21.35
CA ASP A 67 -7.58 7.61 -22.67
C ASP A 67 -9.10 7.48 -22.60
N ALA A 68 -9.79 8.62 -22.54
CA ALA A 68 -11.09 8.85 -23.16
C ALA A 68 -11.51 10.32 -22.99
N ALA A 69 -11.03 11.19 -23.90
CA ALA A 69 -11.75 12.28 -24.60
C ALA A 69 -10.81 13.43 -25.00
#